data_AF-A0A4E0RSG6-F1
#
_entry.id   AF-A0A4E0RSG6-F1
#
_cell.length_a   1.000
_cell.length_b   1.000
_cell.length_c   1.000
_cell.angle_alpha   90.00
_cell.angle_beta   90.00
_cell.angle_gamma   90.00
#
_symmetry.space_group_name_H-M   'P 1'
#
loop_
_entity.id
_entity.type
_entity.pdbx_description
1 polymer ?
#
loop_
_entity_poly.entity_id
_entity_poly.type
_entity_poly.pdbx_seq_one_letter_code
_entity_poly.pdbx_strand_id
1 'polypeptide(L)'
;MNLADTIELSCTPTVTGLTVAEPDGTDILTPCDSLHSVNVQLQTMNTQLEESKTKEKLLDELKEHAAILQQVSPTTTMKVDQVPDLNTLEKRYWLIRHTVKKRWAQIDAQKHYHRLLLLIKPVVMLLIKVFFNFLVTRISDLGDEQIWIRERIDVANNQDVGRSLLAVNHLIRRHRLMLKEVAVRDAHVESLLKWQTRAAGSTASKDLTNGSDQILLHSKGIKFRLRTQVLHDLTSMCADVRRDRVELHTRLEQRGSLLDVGHRCLKHLADFNELCAWLAETEAIVLLDSRASRDTVTAKAELRKHANVEQRVNGLLAASVRDFNAHTMQLLNQSREQSDELKQHLELLQRPNEPRIDMNEQELRDRKQVKRQLRARYKQLMKRIEVLKAMQVTIDRQYASLRDVCVEKRQRLEELLALNVVYEETVDLEVSLTGFTNWEIIKPHLFLKQNDICEHIDRTMLITIVFNCVVKEREPLRQR
;
A
#
# COMPACT_ATOMS: atom_id res chain seq x y z
N MET A 1 -9.68 -21.84 26.42
CA MET A 1 -9.07 -21.53 27.75
C MET A 1 -10.05 -20.65 28.52
N ASN A 2 -10.36 -20.99 29.77
CA ASN A 2 -11.27 -20.21 30.61
C ASN A 2 -10.54 -18.94 31.05
N LEU A 3 -10.60 -17.87 30.26
CA LEU A 3 -9.88 -16.63 30.58
C LEU A 3 -10.49 -15.86 31.78
N ALA A 4 -11.65 -16.27 32.29
CA ALA A 4 -12.28 -15.66 33.47
C ALA A 4 -11.39 -15.75 34.73
N ASP A 5 -10.59 -16.81 34.88
CA ASP A 5 -9.67 -17.02 36.01
C ASP A 5 -8.30 -16.29 35.83
N THR A 6 -8.22 -15.37 34.86
CA THR A 6 -6.94 -14.82 34.37
C THR A 6 -6.77 -13.35 34.69
N ILE A 7 -7.82 -12.69 35.18
CA ILE A 7 -7.85 -11.26 35.44
C ILE A 7 -8.07 -11.04 36.93
N GLU A 8 -6.99 -10.74 37.64
CA GLU A 8 -7.05 -10.25 39.01
C GLU A 8 -7.04 -8.72 38.99
N LEU A 9 -8.08 -8.12 39.55
CA LEU A 9 -8.07 -6.70 39.90
C LEU A 9 -7.37 -6.58 41.26
N SER A 10 -6.13 -6.10 41.28
CA SER A 10 -5.42 -5.84 42.52
C SER A 10 -5.96 -4.57 43.19
N CYS A 11 -7.11 -4.70 43.86
CA CYS A 11 -7.57 -3.76 44.89
C CYS A 11 -7.20 -4.26 46.29
N THR A 12 -6.07 -4.96 46.43
CA THR A 12 -5.50 -5.27 47.73
C THR A 12 -4.57 -4.13 48.09
N PRO A 13 -4.92 -3.22 49.02
CA PRO A 13 -3.87 -2.73 49.89
C PRO A 13 -3.33 -4.00 50.54
N THR A 14 -2.06 -4.30 50.31
CA THR A 14 -1.34 -5.27 51.12
C THR A 14 -1.47 -4.73 52.54
N VAL A 15 -2.48 -5.21 53.28
CA VAL A 15 -2.37 -5.27 54.72
C VAL A 15 -1.39 -6.42 54.95
N THR A 16 -0.12 -6.17 54.60
CA THR A 16 0.98 -6.62 55.44
C THR A 16 0.51 -6.20 56.80
N GLY A 17 0.14 -7.18 57.63
CA GLY A 17 -0.16 -6.91 59.01
C GLY A 17 0.93 -5.99 59.50
N LEU A 18 0.56 -4.74 59.77
CA LEU A 18 1.34 -3.90 60.64
C LEU A 18 1.20 -4.60 61.99
N THR A 19 1.99 -5.66 62.16
CA THR A 19 2.43 -6.16 63.44
C THR A 19 3.29 -5.06 64.02
N VAL A 20 2.63 -3.99 64.47
CA VAL A 20 3.17 -3.16 65.53
C VAL A 20 3.12 -4.08 66.74
N ALA A 21 4.24 -4.74 67.00
CA ALA A 21 4.44 -5.48 68.22
C ALA A 21 4.42 -4.47 69.37
N GLU A 22 3.25 -4.32 70.03
CA GLU A 22 3.23 -3.81 71.40
C GLU A 22 3.76 -4.93 72.32
N PRO A 23 4.67 -4.62 73.26
CA PRO A 23 5.46 -5.62 73.96
C PRO A 23 4.75 -6.27 75.16
N ASP A 24 3.42 -6.35 75.15
CA ASP A 24 2.66 -7.04 76.20
C ASP A 24 1.67 -8.03 75.58
N GLY A 25 1.96 -9.31 75.78
CA GLY A 25 1.23 -10.48 75.27
C GLY A 25 -0.23 -10.56 75.71
N THR A 26 -1.07 -9.72 75.09
CA THR A 26 -2.52 -9.89 75.07
C THR A 26 -2.95 -10.18 73.64
N ASP A 27 -3.51 -11.37 73.45
CA ASP A 27 -3.86 -11.96 72.16
C ASP A 27 -4.48 -10.97 71.17
N ILE A 28 -3.85 -10.88 70.00
CA ILE A 28 -4.46 -10.36 68.79
C ILE A 28 -5.62 -11.31 68.46
N LEU A 29 -6.86 -10.81 68.55
CA LEU A 29 -8.06 -11.53 68.14
C LEU A 29 -7.88 -12.12 66.73
N THR A 30 -8.25 -13.39 66.60
CA THR A 30 -8.33 -14.08 65.31
C THR A 30 -9.23 -13.30 64.35
N PRO A 31 -8.80 -13.01 63.11
CA PRO A 31 -9.63 -12.36 62.11
C PRO A 31 -10.92 -13.15 61.89
N CYS A 32 -12.08 -12.47 61.90
CA CYS A 32 -13.35 -13.13 61.58
C CYS A 32 -13.49 -13.35 60.07
N ASP A 33 -13.89 -14.57 59.68
CA ASP A 33 -14.01 -14.94 58.26
C ASP A 33 -15.30 -14.43 57.59
N SER A 34 -16.31 -14.01 58.37
CA SER A 34 -17.62 -13.61 57.82
C SER A 34 -18.30 -12.49 58.61
N LEU A 35 -19.14 -11.70 57.91
CA LEU A 35 -19.97 -10.65 58.51
C LEU A 35 -20.90 -11.21 59.60
N HIS A 36 -21.34 -12.47 59.45
CA HIS A 36 -22.14 -13.15 60.46
C HIS A 36 -21.34 -13.40 61.74
N SER A 37 -20.13 -13.93 61.62
CA SER A 37 -19.21 -14.14 62.76
C SER A 37 -18.90 -12.83 63.50
N VAL A 38 -18.63 -11.76 62.76
CA VAL A 38 -18.40 -10.42 63.34
C VAL A 38 -19.64 -9.91 64.10
N ASN A 39 -20.84 -10.08 63.53
CA ASN A 39 -22.07 -9.63 64.20
C ASN A 39 -22.35 -10.41 65.50
N VAL A 40 -22.07 -11.72 65.53
CA VAL A 40 -22.22 -12.56 66.73
C VAL A 40 -21.22 -12.12 67.81
N GLN A 41 -19.94 -11.93 67.46
CA GLN A 41 -18.95 -11.43 68.42
C GLN A 41 -19.28 -10.04 68.94
N LEU A 42 -19.82 -9.15 68.10
CA LEU A 42 -20.23 -7.81 68.51
C LEU A 42 -21.43 -7.85 69.47
N GLN A 43 -22.36 -8.80 69.31
CA GLN A 43 -23.44 -9.05 70.28
C GLN A 43 -22.89 -9.49 71.64
N THR A 44 -21.95 -10.45 71.66
CA THR A 44 -21.30 -10.91 72.92
C THR A 44 -20.50 -9.80 73.59
N MET A 45 -19.82 -8.94 72.82
CA MET A 45 -19.09 -7.81 73.37
C MET A 45 -20.03 -6.72 73.91
N ASN A 46 -21.18 -6.50 73.27
CA ASN A 46 -22.19 -5.60 73.81
C ASN A 46 -22.74 -6.08 75.15
N THR A 47 -22.98 -7.39 75.33
CA THR A 47 -23.43 -7.93 76.62
C THR A 47 -22.34 -7.79 77.69
N GLN A 48 -21.08 -8.05 77.37
CA GLN A 48 -19.95 -7.84 78.29
C GLN A 48 -19.74 -6.37 78.66
N LEU A 49 -20.02 -5.44 77.73
CA LEU A 49 -19.96 -4.01 78.00
C LEU A 49 -21.08 -3.57 78.93
N GLU A 50 -22.30 -4.10 78.79
CA GLU A 50 -23.39 -3.86 79.73
C GLU A 50 -23.10 -4.45 81.12
N GLU A 51 -22.55 -5.67 81.20
CA GLU A 51 -22.07 -6.25 82.47
C GLU A 51 -20.94 -5.43 83.10
N SER A 52 -20.09 -4.79 82.30
CA SER A 52 -19.05 -3.88 82.82
C SER A 52 -19.67 -2.60 83.39
N LYS A 53 -20.75 -2.07 82.81
CA LYS A 53 -21.47 -0.90 83.34
C LYS A 53 -22.19 -1.21 84.65
N THR A 54 -22.77 -2.40 84.80
CA THR A 54 -23.39 -2.80 86.09
C THR A 54 -22.35 -2.96 87.18
N LYS A 55 -21.16 -3.51 86.86
CA LYS A 55 -20.02 -3.59 87.77
C LYS A 55 -19.42 -2.23 88.12
N GLU A 56 -19.54 -1.23 87.24
CA GLU A 56 -19.17 0.17 87.54
C GLU A 56 -20.01 0.72 88.69
N LYS A 57 -21.34 0.56 88.61
CA LYS A 57 -22.26 1.03 89.64
C LYS A 57 -21.99 0.39 91.00
N LEU A 58 -21.70 -0.92 91.02
CA LEU A 58 -21.33 -1.62 92.26
C LEU A 58 -20.00 -1.13 92.84
N LEU A 59 -19.04 -0.77 91.99
CA LEU A 59 -17.77 -0.19 92.43
C LEU A 59 -17.98 1.22 93.02
N ASP A 60 -18.89 2.01 92.45
CA ASP A 60 -19.25 3.33 92.96
C ASP A 60 -19.96 3.23 94.32
N GLU A 61 -20.90 2.30 94.49
CA GLU A 61 -21.55 2.00 95.78
C GLU A 61 -20.52 1.54 96.85
N LEU A 62 -19.57 0.67 96.47
CA LEU A 62 -18.47 0.24 97.36
C LEU A 62 -17.56 1.39 97.80
N LYS A 63 -17.30 2.35 96.90
CA LYS A 63 -16.53 3.56 97.23
C LYS A 63 -17.29 4.48 98.18
N GLU A 64 -18.60 4.65 97.99
CA GLU A 64 -19.43 5.41 98.92
C GLU A 64 -19.40 4.78 100.31
N HIS A 65 -19.54 3.45 100.41
CA HIS A 65 -19.48 2.73 101.68
C HIS A 65 -18.10 2.86 102.35
N ALA A 66 -17.01 2.76 101.58
CA ALA A 66 -15.65 2.93 102.10
C ALA A 66 -15.38 4.38 102.58
N ALA A 67 -15.91 5.38 101.87
CA ALA A 67 -15.82 6.78 102.27
C ALA A 67 -16.58 7.06 103.57
N ILE A 68 -17.76 6.48 103.74
CA ILE A 68 -18.54 6.56 104.99
C ILE A 68 -17.78 5.89 106.15
N LEU A 69 -17.18 4.72 105.92
CA LEU A 69 -16.39 4.02 106.94
C LEU A 69 -15.11 4.78 107.35
N GLN A 70 -14.45 5.48 106.41
CA GLN A 70 -13.31 6.36 106.72
C GLN A 70 -13.70 7.58 107.56
N GLN A 71 -14.94 8.08 107.45
CA GLN A 71 -15.42 9.22 108.24
C GLN A 71 -15.78 8.84 109.70
N VAL A 72 -16.05 7.55 109.98
CA VAL A 72 -16.55 7.08 111.30
C VAL A 72 -15.42 6.58 112.23
N SER A 73 -14.18 6.35 111.76
CA SER A 73 -13.07 5.89 112.62
C SER A 73 -11.66 6.24 112.07
N PRO A 74 -10.86 7.12 112.71
CA PRO A 74 -9.49 7.41 112.27
C PRO A 74 -8.41 6.48 112.86
N THR A 75 -8.75 5.56 113.75
CA THR A 75 -7.78 4.65 114.40
C THR A 75 -8.28 3.23 114.40
N THR A 76 -7.83 2.45 113.41
CA THR A 76 -7.27 1.09 113.57
C THR A 76 -7.01 0.55 112.16
N THR A 77 -5.76 0.61 111.73
CA THR A 77 -5.28 -0.21 110.61
C THR A 77 -5.23 -1.67 111.06
N MET A 78 -6.35 -2.39 110.95
CA MET A 78 -6.30 -3.85 110.94
C MET A 78 -5.82 -4.29 109.55
N LYS A 79 -4.64 -4.90 109.51
CA LYS A 79 -4.16 -5.64 108.35
C LYS A 79 -5.11 -6.80 108.10
N VAL A 80 -5.96 -6.67 107.09
CA VAL A 80 -6.69 -7.79 106.50
C VAL A 80 -5.94 -8.17 105.23
N ASP A 81 -4.96 -9.05 105.36
CA ASP A 81 -4.09 -9.54 104.27
C ASP A 81 -4.81 -10.47 103.26
N GLN A 82 -6.13 -10.37 103.10
CA GLN A 82 -6.89 -11.19 102.13
C GLN A 82 -7.92 -10.42 101.29
N VAL A 83 -8.10 -9.11 101.51
CA VAL A 83 -9.00 -8.28 100.69
C VAL A 83 -8.15 -7.33 99.85
N PRO A 84 -8.23 -7.38 98.50
CA PRO A 84 -7.48 -6.46 97.65
C PRO A 84 -7.87 -5.02 98.01
N ASP A 85 -6.87 -4.17 98.23
CA ASP A 85 -7.04 -2.72 98.42
C ASP A 85 -7.99 -2.15 97.35
N LEU A 86 -8.96 -1.32 97.78
CA LEU A 86 -10.04 -0.80 96.93
C LEU A 86 -9.48 -0.07 95.68
N ASN A 87 -8.34 0.60 95.83
CA ASN A 87 -7.59 1.22 94.72
C ASN A 87 -7.09 0.19 93.71
N THR A 88 -6.70 -1.01 94.17
CA THR A 88 -6.24 -2.10 93.31
C THR A 88 -7.40 -2.71 92.52
N LEU A 89 -8.59 -2.80 93.14
CA LEU A 89 -9.82 -3.26 92.47
C LEU A 89 -10.28 -2.26 91.40
N GLU A 90 -10.23 -0.96 91.68
CA GLU A 90 -10.54 0.10 90.72
C GLU A 90 -9.60 0.09 89.52
N LYS A 91 -8.29 -0.01 89.74
CA LYS A 91 -7.29 -0.12 88.66
C LYS A 91 -7.56 -1.33 87.78
N ARG A 92 -7.89 -2.49 88.38
CA ARG A 92 -8.23 -3.72 87.64
C ARG A 92 -9.52 -3.57 86.85
N TYR A 93 -10.55 -2.94 87.41
CA TYR A 93 -11.80 -2.65 86.69
C TYR A 93 -11.57 -1.77 85.45
N TRP A 94 -10.86 -0.65 85.61
CA TRP A 94 -10.57 0.25 84.50
C TRP A 94 -9.72 -0.43 83.42
N LEU A 95 -8.76 -1.28 83.81
CA LEU A 95 -7.97 -2.07 82.87
C LEU A 95 -8.86 -3.03 82.05
N ILE A 96 -9.78 -3.75 82.70
CA ILE A 96 -10.73 -4.65 82.02
C ILE A 96 -11.68 -3.86 81.12
N ARG A 97 -12.22 -2.73 81.58
CA ARG A 97 -13.11 -1.89 80.78
C ARG A 97 -12.40 -1.31 79.55
N HIS A 98 -11.15 -0.91 79.71
CA HIS A 98 -10.32 -0.40 78.63
C HIS A 98 -10.06 -1.50 77.58
N THR A 99 -9.69 -2.72 78.01
CA THR A 99 -9.45 -3.83 77.08
C THR A 99 -10.73 -4.27 76.37
N VAL A 100 -11.88 -4.30 77.04
CA VAL A 100 -13.19 -4.59 76.41
C VAL A 100 -13.56 -3.52 75.38
N LYS A 101 -13.36 -2.23 75.68
CA LYS A 101 -13.60 -1.14 74.71
C LYS A 101 -12.66 -1.18 73.52
N LYS A 102 -11.36 -1.47 73.72
CA LYS A 102 -10.36 -1.64 72.65
C LYS A 102 -10.78 -2.78 71.71
N ARG A 103 -11.20 -3.92 72.26
CA ARG A 103 -11.72 -5.07 71.50
C ARG A 103 -13.01 -4.77 70.75
N TRP A 104 -13.95 -4.06 71.36
CA TRP A 104 -15.20 -3.64 70.70
C TRP A 104 -14.95 -2.76 69.48
N ALA A 105 -14.07 -1.75 69.60
CA ALA A 105 -13.71 -0.87 68.49
C ALA A 105 -13.05 -1.63 67.33
N GLN A 106 -12.24 -2.65 67.64
CA GLN A 106 -11.60 -3.49 66.63
C GLN A 106 -12.62 -4.35 65.85
N ILE A 107 -13.60 -4.94 66.54
CA ILE A 107 -14.66 -5.75 65.90
C ILE A 107 -15.62 -4.85 65.08
N ASP A 108 -15.92 -3.64 65.56
CA ASP A 108 -16.73 -2.69 64.81
C ASP A 108 -16.01 -2.19 63.54
N ALA A 109 -14.69 -1.97 63.60
CA ALA A 109 -13.88 -1.67 62.41
C ALA A 109 -13.89 -2.84 61.40
N GLN A 110 -13.80 -4.09 61.86
CA GLN A 110 -13.93 -5.28 61.00
C GLN A 110 -15.31 -5.34 60.33
N LYS A 111 -16.39 -5.00 61.05
CA LYS A 111 -17.75 -4.94 60.49
C LYS A 111 -17.87 -3.92 59.36
N HIS A 112 -17.29 -2.73 59.54
CA HIS A 112 -17.24 -1.71 58.49
C HIS A 112 -16.46 -2.19 57.27
N TYR A 113 -15.34 -2.88 57.47
CA TYR A 113 -14.56 -3.50 56.40
C TYR A 113 -15.37 -4.54 55.59
N HIS A 114 -16.04 -5.48 56.25
CA HIS A 114 -16.85 -6.49 55.55
C HIS A 114 -18.04 -5.89 54.78
N ARG A 115 -18.66 -4.82 55.30
CA ARG A 115 -19.71 -4.07 54.58
C ARG A 115 -19.18 -3.40 53.30
N LEU A 116 -18.01 -2.76 53.38
CA LEU A 116 -17.34 -2.19 52.21
C LEU A 116 -16.99 -3.27 51.18
N LEU A 117 -16.48 -4.41 51.64
CA LEU A 117 -16.13 -5.54 50.77
C LEU A 117 -17.34 -6.08 49.99
N LEU A 118 -18.52 -6.14 50.62
CA LEU A 118 -19.78 -6.56 49.98
C LEU A 118 -20.25 -5.59 48.88
N LEU A 119 -19.98 -4.30 49.02
CA LEU A 119 -20.30 -3.28 48.01
C LEU A 119 -19.27 -3.25 46.87
N ILE A 120 -18.00 -3.42 47.20
CA ILE A 120 -16.89 -3.32 46.23
C ILE A 120 -16.80 -4.58 45.34
N LYS A 121 -16.99 -5.78 45.90
CA LYS A 121 -16.90 -7.05 45.17
C LYS A 121 -17.73 -7.10 43.87
N PRO A 122 -19.04 -6.78 43.85
CA PRO A 122 -19.83 -6.84 42.62
C PRO A 122 -19.40 -5.79 41.58
N VAL A 123 -18.99 -4.59 42.03
CA VAL A 123 -18.49 -3.54 41.13
C VAL A 123 -17.17 -3.95 40.47
N VAL A 124 -16.24 -4.52 41.25
CA VAL A 124 -14.97 -5.04 40.75
C VAL A 124 -15.20 -6.21 39.79
N MET A 125 -16.08 -7.16 40.12
CA MET A 125 -16.47 -8.26 39.23
C MET A 125 -17.06 -7.76 37.91
N LEU A 126 -17.94 -6.76 37.95
CA LEU A 126 -18.51 -6.15 36.75
C LEU A 126 -17.41 -5.49 35.89
N LEU A 127 -16.49 -4.75 36.51
CA LEU A 127 -15.35 -4.13 35.82
C LEU A 127 -14.45 -5.17 35.16
N ILE A 128 -14.11 -6.27 35.86
CA ILE A 128 -13.35 -7.39 35.28
C ILE A 128 -14.09 -7.94 34.06
N LYS A 129 -15.39 -8.19 34.18
CA LYS A 129 -16.19 -8.79 33.10
C LYS A 129 -16.29 -7.89 31.87
N VAL A 130 -16.50 -6.59 32.06
CA VAL A 130 -16.54 -5.60 30.98
C VAL A 130 -15.17 -5.50 30.30
N PHE A 131 -14.10 -5.43 31.09
CA PHE A 131 -12.74 -5.39 30.56
C PHE A 131 -12.37 -6.67 29.81
N PHE A 132 -12.75 -7.82 30.34
CA PHE A 132 -12.54 -9.12 29.70
C PHE A 132 -13.24 -9.18 28.34
N ASN A 133 -14.51 -8.81 28.29
CA ASN A 133 -15.26 -8.79 27.02
C ASN A 133 -14.61 -7.83 26.02
N PHE A 134 -14.25 -6.62 26.48
CA PHE A 134 -13.54 -5.64 25.66
C PHE A 134 -12.20 -6.18 25.13
N LEU A 135 -11.41 -6.85 25.97
CA LEU A 135 -10.14 -7.44 25.60
C LEU A 135 -10.31 -8.54 24.54
N VAL A 136 -11.28 -9.42 24.73
CA VAL A 136 -11.59 -10.49 23.77
C VAL A 136 -12.03 -9.91 22.44
N THR A 137 -12.89 -8.90 22.42
CA THR A 137 -13.29 -8.21 21.18
C THR A 137 -12.07 -7.62 20.47
N ARG A 138 -11.18 -6.92 21.18
CA ARG A 138 -9.97 -6.33 20.57
C ARG A 138 -9.00 -7.35 20.01
N ILE A 139 -8.85 -8.49 20.69
CA ILE A 139 -8.01 -9.59 20.21
C ILE A 139 -8.64 -10.23 18.95
N SER A 140 -9.96 -10.39 18.93
CA SER A 140 -10.68 -10.89 17.75
C SER A 140 -10.52 -9.94 16.57
N ASP A 141 -10.76 -8.64 16.77
CA ASP A 141 -10.60 -7.61 15.73
C ASP A 141 -9.19 -7.64 15.13
N LEU A 142 -8.15 -7.78 15.96
CA LEU A 142 -6.76 -7.91 15.51
C LEU A 142 -6.53 -9.19 14.68
N GLY A 143 -7.11 -10.31 15.11
CA GLY A 143 -7.02 -11.58 14.39
C GLY A 143 -7.73 -11.52 13.03
N ASP A 144 -8.92 -10.91 12.97
CA ASP A 144 -9.70 -10.74 11.75
C ASP A 144 -8.95 -9.86 10.74
N GLU A 145 -8.35 -8.75 11.20
CA GLU A 145 -7.51 -7.90 10.36
C GLU A 145 -6.24 -8.62 9.91
N GLN A 146 -5.63 -9.46 10.76
CA GLN A 146 -4.46 -10.25 10.38
C GLN A 146 -4.77 -11.21 9.22
N ILE A 147 -5.87 -11.95 9.32
CA ILE A 147 -6.32 -12.88 8.27
C ILE A 147 -6.63 -12.10 6.99
N TRP A 148 -7.35 -10.98 7.13
CA TRP A 148 -7.68 -10.12 6.00
C TRP A 148 -6.42 -9.64 5.28
N ILE A 149 -5.43 -9.10 6.01
CA ILE A 149 -4.15 -8.63 5.45
C ILE A 149 -3.45 -9.77 4.70
N ARG A 150 -3.34 -10.96 5.28
CA ARG A 150 -2.68 -12.13 4.66
C ARG A 150 -3.35 -12.54 3.35
N GLU A 151 -4.68 -12.63 3.34
CA GLU A 151 -5.42 -12.91 2.11
C GLU A 151 -5.13 -11.86 1.02
N ARG A 152 -4.96 -10.59 1.39
CA ARG A 152 -4.70 -9.51 0.43
C ARG A 152 -3.25 -9.52 -0.05
N ILE A 153 -2.31 -9.97 0.78
CA ILE A 153 -0.92 -10.22 0.36
C ILE A 153 -0.91 -11.25 -0.79
N ASP A 154 -1.68 -12.33 -0.68
CA ASP A 154 -1.76 -13.35 -1.73
C ASP A 154 -2.33 -12.79 -3.03
N VAL A 155 -3.39 -11.98 -2.95
CA VAL A 155 -3.94 -11.29 -4.13
C VAL A 155 -2.94 -10.30 -4.73
N ALA A 156 -2.19 -9.57 -3.90
CA ALA A 156 -1.17 -8.62 -4.32
C ALA A 156 0.06 -9.31 -4.94
N ASN A 157 0.32 -10.57 -4.58
CA ASN A 157 1.42 -11.38 -5.12
C ASN A 157 1.16 -11.88 -6.55
N ASN A 158 -0.06 -11.71 -7.08
CA ASN A 158 -0.37 -12.05 -8.45
C ASN A 158 0.50 -11.23 -9.44
N GLN A 159 1.21 -11.92 -10.33
CA GLN A 159 2.10 -11.33 -11.33
C GLN A 159 1.43 -11.10 -12.70
N ASP A 160 0.15 -11.41 -12.85
CA ASP A 160 -0.58 -11.20 -14.09
C ASP A 160 -0.86 -9.72 -14.36
N VAL A 161 -0.57 -9.31 -15.59
CA VAL A 161 -0.75 -7.95 -16.12
C VAL A 161 -1.79 -7.92 -17.25
N GLY A 162 -2.25 -9.09 -17.71
CA GLY A 162 -3.17 -9.21 -18.84
C GLY A 162 -2.45 -9.15 -20.21
N ARG A 163 -3.18 -9.57 -21.25
CA ARG A 163 -2.66 -9.69 -22.62
C ARG A 163 -3.10 -8.56 -23.57
N SER A 164 -3.90 -7.62 -23.08
CA SER A 164 -4.45 -6.53 -23.89
C SER A 164 -4.52 -5.23 -23.09
N LEU A 165 -4.56 -4.10 -23.79
CA LEU A 165 -4.67 -2.77 -23.18
C LEU A 165 -5.94 -2.64 -22.32
N LEU A 166 -7.04 -3.27 -22.73
CA LEU A 166 -8.28 -3.31 -21.95
C LEU A 166 -8.14 -4.15 -20.67
N ALA A 167 -7.50 -5.33 -20.77
CA ALA A 167 -7.30 -6.21 -19.62
C ALA A 167 -6.40 -5.55 -18.55
N VAL A 168 -5.29 -4.92 -18.95
CA VAL A 168 -4.40 -4.23 -18.01
C VAL A 168 -5.08 -3.03 -17.37
N ASN A 169 -5.88 -2.26 -18.12
CA ASN A 169 -6.64 -1.13 -17.57
C ASN A 169 -7.67 -1.59 -16.52
N HIS A 170 -8.32 -2.72 -16.75
CA HIS A 170 -9.22 -3.32 -15.77
C HIS A 170 -8.49 -3.75 -14.50
N LEU A 171 -7.33 -4.39 -14.63
CA LEU A 171 -6.48 -4.78 -13.51
C LEU A 171 -5.96 -3.57 -12.72
N ILE A 172 -5.56 -2.49 -13.39
CA ILE A 172 -5.19 -1.22 -12.76
C ILE A 172 -6.36 -0.66 -11.96
N ARG A 173 -7.57 -0.69 -12.53
CA ARG A 173 -8.77 -0.19 -11.85
C ARG A 173 -9.08 -1.00 -10.60
N ARG A 174 -9.00 -2.34 -10.67
CA ARG A 174 -9.12 -3.25 -9.51
C ARG A 174 -8.05 -2.97 -8.46
N HIS A 175 -6.80 -2.79 -8.87
CA HIS A 175 -5.69 -2.48 -7.97
C HIS A 175 -5.91 -1.14 -7.24
N ARG A 176 -6.39 -0.10 -7.94
CA ARG A 176 -6.75 1.19 -7.32
C ARG A 176 -7.88 1.07 -6.31
N LEU A 177 -8.87 0.21 -6.55
CA LEU A 177 -9.93 -0.07 -5.58
C LEU A 177 -9.36 -0.76 -4.33
N MET A 178 -8.50 -1.76 -4.52
CA MET A 178 -7.81 -2.43 -3.41
C MET A 178 -6.95 -1.46 -2.58
N LEU A 179 -6.23 -0.52 -3.20
CA LEU A 179 -5.49 0.52 -2.48
C LEU A 179 -6.40 1.39 -1.59
N LYS A 180 -7.60 1.73 -2.08
CA LYS A 180 -8.59 2.49 -1.30
C LYS A 180 -9.12 1.67 -0.11
N GLU A 181 -9.42 0.39 -0.33
CA GLU A 181 -9.87 -0.50 0.74
C GLU A 181 -8.81 -0.66 1.84
N VAL A 182 -7.55 -0.82 1.45
CA VAL A 182 -6.41 -0.92 2.37
C VAL A 182 -6.26 0.38 3.17
N ALA A 183 -6.33 1.54 2.52
CA ALA A 183 -6.22 2.83 3.22
C ALA A 183 -7.31 3.05 4.28
N VAL A 184 -8.54 2.55 4.05
CA VAL A 184 -9.62 2.61 5.04
C VAL A 184 -9.34 1.70 6.23
N ARG A 185 -8.89 0.46 5.98
CA ARG A 185 -8.57 -0.51 7.04
C ARG A 185 -7.30 -0.17 7.81
N ASP A 186 -6.34 0.48 7.17
CA ASP A 186 -5.11 0.94 7.81
C ASP A 186 -5.41 1.85 9.01
N ALA A 187 -6.42 2.71 8.91
CA ALA A 187 -6.84 3.56 10.02
C ALA A 187 -7.38 2.75 11.21
N HIS A 188 -8.09 1.65 10.92
CA HIS A 188 -8.60 0.74 11.94
C HIS A 188 -7.47 -0.05 12.61
N VAL A 189 -6.58 -0.66 11.83
CA VAL A 189 -5.40 -1.38 12.31
C VAL A 189 -4.51 -0.47 13.16
N GLU A 190 -4.27 0.76 12.71
CA GLU A 190 -3.50 1.75 13.46
C GLU A 190 -4.14 2.08 14.81
N SER A 191 -5.48 2.17 14.87
CA SER A 191 -6.20 2.37 16.13
C SER A 191 -6.02 1.20 17.10
N LEU A 192 -6.07 -0.05 16.60
CA LEU A 192 -5.87 -1.26 17.41
C LEU A 192 -4.42 -1.35 17.93
N LEU A 193 -3.43 -1.06 17.09
CA LEU A 193 -2.01 -1.05 17.48
C LEU A 193 -1.71 0.07 18.50
N LYS A 194 -2.30 1.26 18.33
CA LYS A 194 -2.20 2.36 19.31
C LYS A 194 -2.83 1.99 20.64
N TRP A 195 -3.94 1.27 20.64
CA TRP A 195 -4.55 0.76 21.87
C TRP A 195 -3.57 -0.16 22.62
N GLN A 196 -2.95 -1.13 21.93
CA GLN A 196 -1.96 -2.02 22.55
C GLN A 196 -0.75 -1.22 23.08
N THR A 197 -0.26 -0.25 22.32
CA THR A 197 0.89 0.59 22.73
C THR A 197 0.57 1.42 23.97
N ARG A 198 -0.64 1.99 24.08
CA ARG A 198 -1.06 2.72 25.28
C ARG A 198 -1.27 1.80 26.48
N ALA A 199 -1.75 0.59 26.23
CA ALA A 199 -1.99 -0.38 27.29
C ALA A 199 -0.69 -1.00 27.81
N ALA A 200 0.34 -1.14 26.96
CA ALA A 200 1.67 -1.67 27.29
C ALA A 200 2.69 -0.58 27.72
N GLY A 201 2.59 0.65 27.20
CA GLY A 201 3.58 1.73 27.40
C GLY A 201 3.68 2.31 28.81
N SER A 202 2.91 1.79 29.77
CA SER A 202 3.00 2.16 31.20
C SER A 202 3.90 1.20 32.02
N THR A 203 4.48 0.15 31.43
CA THR A 203 5.26 -0.86 32.16
C THR A 203 6.78 -0.64 32.15
N ALA A 204 7.25 0.53 31.73
CA ALA A 204 8.66 0.93 31.89
C ALA A 204 8.99 1.43 33.32
N SER A 205 8.23 1.04 34.34
CA SER A 205 8.70 1.11 35.73
C SER A 205 9.23 -0.27 36.11
N LYS A 206 10.55 -0.38 36.06
CA LYS A 206 11.32 -1.57 36.44
C LYS A 206 11.30 -1.70 37.98
N ASP A 207 10.16 -2.00 38.57
CA ASP A 207 10.11 -2.38 39.99
C ASP A 207 10.58 -3.83 40.10
N LEU A 208 11.91 -4.01 40.08
CA LEU A 208 12.59 -5.25 40.45
C LEU A 208 12.50 -5.42 41.98
N THR A 209 11.35 -5.81 42.50
CA THR A 209 11.31 -6.51 43.79
C THR A 209 10.14 -7.49 43.81
N ASN A 210 10.50 -8.78 43.88
CA ASN A 210 9.68 -9.97 44.10
C ASN A 210 9.09 -10.62 42.84
N GLY A 211 9.64 -11.79 42.53
CA GLY A 211 9.30 -12.62 41.39
C GLY A 211 7.83 -13.03 41.36
N SER A 212 7.09 -12.40 40.46
CA SER A 212 5.98 -12.98 39.69
C SER A 212 5.47 -11.88 38.76
N ASP A 213 6.02 -11.82 37.56
CA ASP A 213 5.31 -11.52 36.31
C ASP A 213 4.02 -10.70 36.44
N GLN A 214 4.15 -9.39 36.70
CA GLN A 214 2.99 -8.48 36.75
C GLN A 214 3.11 -7.41 35.68
N ILE A 215 2.66 -7.75 34.48
CA ILE A 215 2.42 -6.81 33.41
C ILE A 215 0.95 -6.36 33.51
N LEU A 216 0.77 -5.04 33.55
CA LEU A 216 -0.52 -4.37 33.75
C LEU A 216 -1.00 -3.81 32.41
N LEU A 217 -2.22 -4.17 31.97
CA LEU A 217 -2.88 -3.38 30.94
C LEU A 217 -3.50 -2.16 31.60
N HIS A 218 -3.01 -0.99 31.20
CA HIS A 218 -3.58 0.27 31.65
C HIS A 218 -4.75 0.67 30.76
N SER A 219 -5.93 0.79 31.33
CA SER A 219 -7.10 1.36 30.65
C SER A 219 -7.70 2.46 31.52
N LYS A 220 -7.60 3.71 31.06
CA LYS A 220 -8.21 4.88 31.70
C LYS A 220 -7.91 5.02 33.22
N GLY A 221 -6.68 4.74 33.65
CA GLY A 221 -6.28 4.84 35.06
C GLY A 221 -6.37 3.53 35.85
N ILE A 222 -7.01 2.50 35.28
CA ILE A 222 -7.21 1.21 35.94
C ILE A 222 -6.15 0.23 35.45
N LYS A 223 -5.51 -0.45 36.41
CA LYS A 223 -4.47 -1.46 36.20
C LYS A 223 -5.10 -2.85 36.27
N PHE A 224 -5.09 -3.58 35.16
CA PHE A 224 -5.55 -4.96 35.10
C PHE A 224 -4.36 -5.92 35.04
N ARG A 225 -4.29 -6.89 35.94
CA ARG A 225 -3.27 -7.95 35.92
C ARG A 225 -3.75 -9.08 35.02
N LEU A 226 -2.92 -9.47 34.07
CA LEU A 226 -3.16 -10.59 33.15
C LEU A 226 -2.00 -11.58 33.22
N ARG A 227 -2.27 -12.84 32.86
CA ARG A 227 -1.19 -13.83 32.66
C ARG A 227 -0.22 -13.36 31.59
N THR A 228 1.07 -13.57 31.84
CA THR A 228 2.15 -13.16 30.93
C THR A 228 2.08 -13.82 29.55
N GLN A 229 1.60 -15.05 29.46
CA GLN A 229 1.36 -15.70 28.16
C GLN A 229 0.39 -14.91 27.28
N VAL A 230 -0.74 -14.44 27.82
CA VAL A 230 -1.76 -13.71 27.04
C VAL A 230 -1.20 -12.39 26.50
N LEU A 231 -0.33 -11.74 27.27
CA LEU A 231 0.31 -10.49 26.88
C LEU A 231 1.43 -10.68 25.88
N HIS A 232 2.21 -11.75 26.03
CA HIS A 232 3.20 -12.17 25.04
C HIS A 232 2.50 -12.47 23.71
N ASP A 233 1.42 -13.26 23.73
CA ASP A 233 0.64 -13.62 22.54
C ASP A 233 0.03 -12.38 21.88
N LEU A 234 -0.55 -11.45 22.65
CA LEU A 234 -1.06 -10.17 22.13
C LEU A 234 0.05 -9.33 21.50
N THR A 235 1.22 -9.25 22.15
CA THR A 235 2.36 -8.49 21.65
C THR A 235 2.91 -9.11 20.37
N SER A 236 3.00 -10.44 20.31
CA SER A 236 3.39 -11.20 19.11
C SER A 236 2.42 -10.96 17.97
N MET A 237 1.11 -11.08 18.22
CA MET A 237 0.07 -10.83 17.22
C MET A 237 0.10 -9.39 16.68
N CYS A 238 0.31 -8.39 17.55
CA CYS A 238 0.48 -7.00 17.11
C CYS A 238 1.75 -6.80 16.29
N ALA A 239 2.85 -7.49 16.63
CA ALA A 239 4.07 -7.47 15.85
C ALA A 239 3.88 -8.13 14.48
N ASP A 240 3.12 -9.22 14.42
CA ASP A 240 2.80 -9.93 13.18
C ASP A 240 1.91 -9.10 12.27
N VAL A 241 0.83 -8.50 12.80
CA VAL A 241 -0.03 -7.57 12.03
C VAL A 241 0.78 -6.39 11.50
N ARG A 242 1.71 -5.84 12.29
CA ARG A 242 2.58 -4.75 11.83
C ARG A 242 3.49 -5.20 10.67
N ARG A 243 4.06 -6.40 10.76
CA ARG A 243 4.91 -6.97 9.71
C ARG A 243 4.11 -7.25 8.45
N ASP A 244 2.97 -7.92 8.59
CA ASP A 244 2.09 -8.30 7.48
C ASP A 244 1.54 -7.03 6.78
N ARG A 245 1.23 -5.96 7.53
CA ARG A 245 0.82 -4.66 6.97
C ARG A 245 1.91 -4.03 6.10
N VAL A 246 3.17 -4.01 6.57
CA VAL A 246 4.29 -3.48 5.79
C VAL A 246 4.53 -4.32 4.53
N GLU A 247 4.45 -5.64 4.65
CA GLU A 247 4.55 -6.55 3.51
C GLU A 247 3.43 -6.30 2.51
N LEU A 248 2.18 -6.14 2.94
CA LEU A 248 1.05 -5.82 2.08
C LEU A 248 1.30 -4.54 1.28
N HIS A 249 1.70 -3.44 1.93
CA HIS A 249 2.03 -2.19 1.22
C HIS A 249 3.14 -2.39 0.19
N THR A 250 4.20 -3.10 0.56
CA THR A 250 5.33 -3.41 -0.32
C THR A 250 4.86 -4.19 -1.56
N ARG A 251 4.01 -5.21 -1.37
CA ARG A 251 3.44 -6.01 -2.46
C ARG A 251 2.49 -5.22 -3.34
N LEU A 252 1.69 -4.33 -2.75
CA LEU A 252 0.80 -3.45 -3.49
C LEU A 252 1.60 -2.49 -4.37
N GLU A 253 2.65 -1.87 -3.85
CA GLU A 253 3.54 -1.00 -4.63
C GLU A 253 4.21 -1.75 -5.77
N GLN A 254 4.75 -2.94 -5.49
CA GLN A 254 5.33 -3.83 -6.50
C GLN A 254 4.31 -4.16 -7.60
N ARG A 255 3.08 -4.56 -7.23
CA ARG A 255 2.02 -4.86 -8.19
C ARG A 255 1.60 -3.63 -9.00
N GLY A 256 1.52 -2.46 -8.37
CA GLY A 256 1.27 -1.19 -9.04
C GLY A 256 2.31 -0.89 -10.11
N SER A 257 3.60 -0.99 -9.76
CA SER A 257 4.71 -0.78 -10.69
C SER A 257 4.70 -1.79 -11.85
N LEU A 258 4.35 -3.05 -11.58
CA LEU A 258 4.26 -4.11 -12.59
C LEU A 258 3.13 -3.82 -13.59
N LEU A 259 1.94 -3.46 -13.09
CA LEU A 259 0.78 -3.13 -13.93
C LEU A 259 1.06 -1.89 -14.78
N ASP A 260 1.75 -0.90 -14.23
CA ASP A 260 2.13 0.33 -14.91
C ASP A 260 3.14 0.08 -16.04
N VAL A 261 4.17 -0.73 -15.78
CA VAL A 261 5.11 -1.18 -16.81
C VAL A 261 4.39 -1.96 -17.92
N GLY A 262 3.52 -2.90 -17.57
CA GLY A 262 2.79 -3.67 -18.58
C GLY A 262 1.79 -2.82 -19.37
N HIS A 263 1.15 -1.82 -18.74
CA HIS A 263 0.31 -0.85 -19.45
C HIS A 263 1.11 -0.06 -20.47
N ARG A 264 2.28 0.48 -20.10
CA ARG A 264 3.17 1.16 -21.05
C ARG A 264 3.54 0.28 -22.24
N CYS A 265 3.91 -0.97 -21.99
CA CYS A 265 4.27 -1.91 -23.05
C CYS A 265 3.10 -2.24 -23.97
N LEU A 266 1.92 -2.53 -23.41
CA LEU A 266 0.73 -2.89 -24.18
C LEU A 266 0.18 -1.69 -24.96
N LYS A 267 0.28 -0.49 -24.40
CA LYS A 267 -0.01 0.75 -25.12
C LYS A 267 0.94 0.94 -26.30
N HIS A 268 2.25 0.83 -26.07
CA HIS A 268 3.24 0.97 -27.13
C HIS A 268 3.06 -0.07 -28.25
N LEU A 269 2.68 -1.31 -27.91
CA LEU A 269 2.31 -2.33 -28.89
C LEU A 269 1.05 -1.95 -29.69
N ALA A 270 0.05 -1.33 -29.06
CA ALA A 270 -1.13 -0.84 -29.76
C ALA A 270 -0.76 0.31 -30.72
N ASP A 271 0.01 1.28 -30.24
CA ASP A 271 0.51 2.42 -31.02
C ASP A 271 1.36 1.94 -32.22
N PHE A 272 2.17 0.89 -32.03
CA PHE A 272 2.94 0.24 -33.10
C PHE A 272 2.03 -0.32 -34.20
N ASN A 273 1.00 -1.08 -33.81
CA ASN A 273 0.08 -1.68 -34.78
C ASN A 273 -0.72 -0.62 -35.54
N GLU A 274 -1.16 0.44 -34.86
CA GLU A 274 -1.85 1.57 -35.47
C GLU A 274 -0.95 2.31 -36.46
N LEU A 275 0.30 2.57 -36.10
CA LEU A 275 1.26 3.23 -36.98
C LEU A 275 1.61 2.36 -38.20
N CYS A 276 1.81 1.05 -38.02
CA CYS A 276 2.00 0.10 -39.13
C CYS A 276 0.80 0.09 -40.07
N ALA A 277 -0.43 0.09 -39.54
CA ALA A 277 -1.64 0.13 -40.36
C ALA A 277 -1.73 1.44 -41.16
N TRP A 278 -1.41 2.57 -40.54
CA TRP A 278 -1.42 3.87 -41.20
C TRP A 278 -0.34 4.01 -42.27
N LEU A 279 0.85 3.44 -42.03
CA LEU A 279 1.93 3.33 -43.02
C LEU A 279 1.47 2.52 -44.23
N ALA A 280 0.89 1.33 -44.01
CA ALA A 280 0.40 0.46 -45.07
C ALA A 280 -0.76 1.07 -45.86
N GLU A 281 -1.68 1.77 -45.20
CA GLU A 281 -2.78 2.49 -45.85
C GLU A 281 -2.23 3.62 -46.76
N THR A 282 -1.24 4.35 -46.27
CA THR A 282 -0.62 5.43 -47.05
C THR A 282 0.16 4.88 -48.24
N GLU A 283 0.86 3.76 -48.08
CA GLU A 283 1.52 3.05 -49.18
C GLU A 283 0.51 2.61 -50.25
N ALA A 284 -0.62 2.04 -49.84
CA ALA A 284 -1.68 1.66 -50.76
C ALA A 284 -2.23 2.87 -51.55
N ILE A 285 -2.38 4.04 -50.90
CA ILE A 285 -2.78 5.29 -51.56
C ILE A 285 -1.77 5.73 -52.63
N VAL A 286 -0.47 5.58 -52.39
CA VAL A 286 0.58 5.96 -53.35
C VAL A 286 0.61 4.98 -54.54
N LEU A 287 0.39 3.69 -54.26
CA LEU A 287 0.41 2.62 -55.26
C LEU A 287 -0.86 2.56 -56.12
N LEU A 288 -1.95 3.24 -55.75
CA LEU A 288 -3.16 3.33 -56.55
C LEU A 288 -2.87 3.76 -58.00
N ASP A 289 -3.53 3.08 -58.95
CA ASP A 289 -3.36 3.33 -60.38
C ASP A 289 -3.71 4.77 -60.73
N SER A 290 -2.82 5.41 -61.50
CA SER A 290 -2.98 6.81 -61.90
C SER A 290 -3.64 6.93 -63.27
N ARG A 291 -4.54 7.89 -63.42
CA ARG A 291 -5.12 8.31 -64.71
C ARG A 291 -4.25 9.34 -65.44
N ALA A 292 -3.04 9.61 -64.96
CA ALA A 292 -2.15 10.65 -65.49
C ALA A 292 -1.69 10.43 -66.94
N SER A 293 -1.91 9.27 -67.55
CA SER A 293 -1.55 9.00 -68.95
C SER A 293 -2.56 9.52 -69.98
N ARG A 294 -3.68 10.13 -69.57
CA ARG A 294 -4.76 10.50 -70.50
C ARG A 294 -4.56 11.84 -71.18
N ASP A 295 -4.14 12.85 -70.43
CA ASP A 295 -4.07 14.25 -70.88
C ASP A 295 -3.25 15.10 -69.89
N THR A 296 -2.82 16.29 -70.31
CA THR A 296 -2.02 17.16 -69.44
C THR A 296 -2.79 17.67 -68.22
N VAL A 297 -4.12 17.83 -68.31
CA VAL A 297 -4.96 18.30 -67.20
C VAL A 297 -5.07 17.22 -66.12
N THR A 298 -5.34 15.96 -66.49
CA THR A 298 -5.37 14.85 -65.52
C THR A 298 -4.00 14.60 -64.88
N ALA A 299 -2.91 14.67 -65.65
CA ALA A 299 -1.55 14.54 -65.10
C ALA A 299 -1.24 15.64 -64.06
N LYS A 300 -1.54 16.91 -64.36
CA LYS A 300 -1.39 18.02 -63.41
C LYS A 300 -2.27 17.86 -62.16
N ALA A 301 -3.49 17.34 -62.32
CA ALA A 301 -4.38 17.08 -61.19
C ALA A 301 -3.84 15.97 -60.27
N GLU A 302 -3.35 14.87 -60.83
CA GLU A 302 -2.74 13.78 -60.07
C GLU A 302 -1.44 14.20 -59.36
N LEU A 303 -0.60 15.02 -60.00
CA LEU A 303 0.58 15.61 -59.34
C LEU A 303 0.21 16.45 -58.12
N ARG A 304 -0.84 17.27 -58.20
CA ARG A 304 -1.32 18.05 -57.04
C ARG A 304 -1.84 17.15 -55.92
N LYS A 305 -2.57 16.08 -56.25
CA LYS A 305 -3.00 15.08 -55.26
C LYS A 305 -1.81 14.41 -54.59
N HIS A 306 -0.81 14.01 -55.38
CA HIS A 306 0.40 13.37 -54.88
C HIS A 306 1.23 14.31 -53.99
N ALA A 307 1.32 15.60 -54.32
CA ALA A 307 1.97 16.60 -53.47
C ALA A 307 1.33 16.69 -52.07
N ASN A 308 0.01 16.55 -51.96
CA ASN A 308 -0.68 16.48 -50.67
C ASN A 308 -0.32 15.20 -49.89
N VAL A 309 -0.20 14.06 -50.57
CA VAL A 309 0.24 12.79 -49.96
C VAL A 309 1.67 12.94 -49.45
N GLU A 310 2.56 13.52 -50.25
CA GLU A 310 3.94 13.77 -49.86
C GLU A 310 4.04 14.70 -48.64
N GLN A 311 3.24 15.77 -48.59
CA GLN A 311 3.19 16.66 -47.42
C GLN A 311 2.76 15.90 -46.17
N ARG A 312 1.79 14.99 -46.27
CA ARG A 312 1.35 14.13 -45.15
C ARG A 312 2.47 13.19 -44.68
N VAL A 313 3.19 12.55 -45.62
CA VAL A 313 4.29 11.62 -45.35
C VAL A 313 5.50 12.33 -44.71
N ASN A 314 5.88 13.49 -45.24
CA ASN A 314 7.03 14.26 -44.76
C ASN A 314 6.73 15.10 -43.51
N GLY A 315 5.46 15.41 -43.25
CA GLY A 315 5.01 16.20 -42.10
C GLY A 315 4.53 15.33 -40.95
N LEU A 316 3.25 14.95 -41.00
CA LEU A 316 2.55 14.28 -39.89
C LEU A 316 3.14 12.88 -39.63
N LEU A 317 3.29 12.07 -40.67
CA LEU A 317 3.79 10.71 -40.51
C LEU A 317 5.24 10.68 -40.02
N ALA A 318 6.07 11.60 -40.53
CA ALA A 318 7.43 11.80 -40.05
C ALA A 318 7.47 12.15 -38.55
N ALA A 319 6.55 13.02 -38.08
CA ALA A 319 6.44 13.36 -36.67
C ALA A 319 6.01 12.16 -35.83
N SER A 320 4.97 11.44 -36.25
CA SER A 320 4.49 10.25 -35.54
C SER A 320 5.55 9.15 -35.43
N VAL A 321 6.34 8.92 -36.49
CA VAL A 321 7.46 7.96 -36.46
C VAL A 321 8.56 8.41 -35.48
N ARG A 322 8.90 9.70 -35.47
CA ARG A 322 9.87 10.25 -34.50
C ARG A 322 9.38 10.11 -33.06
N ASP A 323 8.13 10.45 -32.80
CA ASP A 323 7.53 10.37 -31.47
C ASP A 323 7.45 8.92 -30.99
N PHE A 324 7.04 8.00 -31.87
CA PHE A 324 7.04 6.56 -31.60
C PHE A 324 8.44 6.07 -31.23
N ASN A 325 9.45 6.40 -32.03
CA ASN A 325 10.84 6.01 -31.78
C ASN A 325 11.41 6.62 -30.50
N ALA A 326 11.05 7.87 -30.18
CA ALA A 326 11.43 8.49 -28.91
C ALA A 326 10.85 7.72 -27.72
N HIS A 327 9.57 7.32 -27.79
CA HIS A 327 8.95 6.47 -26.78
C HIS A 327 9.61 5.08 -26.71
N THR A 328 9.93 4.45 -27.84
CA THR A 328 10.65 3.17 -27.86
C THR A 328 12.00 3.28 -27.16
N MET A 329 12.75 4.35 -27.44
CA MET A 329 14.05 4.61 -26.80
C MET A 329 13.92 4.82 -25.29
N GLN A 330 12.89 5.52 -24.83
CA GLN A 330 12.62 5.66 -23.40
C GLN A 330 12.37 4.30 -22.74
N LEU A 331 11.52 3.45 -23.34
CA LEU A 331 11.25 2.10 -22.82
C LEU A 331 12.47 1.18 -22.88
N LEU A 332 13.33 1.33 -23.89
CA LEU A 332 14.59 0.61 -24.01
C LEU A 332 15.57 0.99 -22.90
N ASN A 333 15.73 2.29 -22.63
CA ASN A 333 16.62 2.77 -21.58
C ASN A 333 16.17 2.30 -20.19
N GLN A 334 14.87 2.44 -19.87
CA GLN A 334 14.30 1.90 -18.64
C GLN A 334 14.50 0.38 -18.51
N SER A 335 14.32 -0.36 -19.60
CA SER A 335 14.52 -1.80 -19.57
C SER A 335 16.01 -2.14 -19.36
N ARG A 336 16.93 -1.47 -20.04
CA ARG A 336 18.38 -1.69 -19.88
C ARG A 336 18.84 -1.46 -18.46
N GLU A 337 18.45 -0.34 -17.87
CA GLU A 337 18.77 0.00 -16.48
C GLU A 337 18.32 -1.10 -15.51
N GLN A 338 17.06 -1.53 -15.62
CA GLN A 338 16.53 -2.66 -14.83
C GLN A 338 17.25 -3.99 -15.10
N SER A 339 17.71 -4.22 -16.34
CA SER A 339 18.49 -5.40 -16.71
C SER A 339 19.84 -5.39 -15.99
N ASP A 340 20.50 -4.24 -15.98
CA ASP A 340 21.83 -4.04 -15.42
C ASP A 340 21.78 -4.15 -13.90
N GLU A 341 20.77 -3.59 -13.25
CA GLU A 341 20.51 -3.77 -11.80
C GLU A 341 20.34 -5.26 -11.45
N LEU A 342 19.51 -5.99 -12.20
CA LEU A 342 19.28 -7.42 -11.97
C LEU A 342 20.55 -8.24 -12.21
N LYS A 343 21.35 -7.86 -13.21
CA LYS A 343 22.63 -8.51 -13.51
C LYS A 343 23.63 -8.28 -12.39
N GLN A 344 23.77 -7.05 -11.90
CA GLN A 344 24.62 -6.73 -10.75
C GLN A 344 24.18 -7.51 -9.50
N HIS A 345 22.88 -7.57 -9.21
CA HIS A 345 22.36 -8.33 -8.08
C HIS A 345 22.65 -9.84 -8.22
N LEU A 346 22.55 -10.39 -9.44
CA LEU A 346 22.93 -11.78 -9.74
C LEU A 346 24.44 -12.04 -9.60
N GLU A 347 25.30 -11.05 -9.88
CA GLU A 347 26.74 -11.12 -9.69
C GLU A 347 27.12 -11.06 -8.21
N LEU A 348 26.47 -10.20 -7.42
CA LEU A 348 26.63 -10.14 -5.97
C LEU A 348 26.27 -11.49 -5.31
N LEU A 349 25.15 -12.10 -5.72
CA LEU A 349 24.73 -13.41 -5.23
C LEU A 349 25.68 -14.56 -5.62
N GLN A 350 26.54 -14.36 -6.63
CA GLN A 350 27.56 -15.32 -7.07
C GLN A 350 28.88 -15.19 -6.32
N ARG A 351 29.17 -14.04 -5.68
CA ARG A 351 30.42 -13.86 -4.94
C ARG A 351 30.51 -14.85 -3.77
N PRO A 352 31.67 -15.53 -3.60
CA PRO A 352 31.87 -16.54 -2.56
C PRO A 352 32.11 -15.95 -1.14
N ASN A 353 31.72 -14.70 -0.88
CA ASN A 353 32.14 -13.94 0.32
C ASN A 353 31.45 -14.36 1.63
N GLU A 354 30.57 -15.35 1.63
CA GLU A 354 30.09 -16.00 2.85
C GLU A 354 30.65 -17.42 2.91
N PRO A 355 31.34 -17.81 4.00
CA PRO A 355 31.71 -19.20 4.18
C PRO A 355 30.43 -20.06 4.13
N ARG A 356 30.38 -20.99 3.18
CA ARG A 356 29.28 -21.97 2.97
C ARG A 356 28.94 -22.81 4.21
N ILE A 357 29.69 -22.63 5.29
CA ILE A 357 29.84 -23.54 6.41
C ILE A 357 28.76 -23.28 7.49
N ASP A 358 28.11 -22.11 7.50
CA ASP A 358 27.09 -21.73 8.52
C ASP A 358 25.66 -21.55 7.99
N MET A 359 25.39 -21.76 6.68
CA MET A 359 24.06 -21.53 6.12
C MET A 359 23.13 -22.74 6.35
N ASN A 360 21.96 -22.52 6.94
CA ASN A 360 20.96 -23.56 7.11
C ASN A 360 20.45 -24.07 5.75
N GLU A 361 20.03 -25.35 5.69
CA GLU A 361 19.48 -25.92 4.44
C GLU A 361 18.33 -25.09 3.85
N GLN A 362 17.51 -24.50 4.73
CA GLN A 362 16.38 -23.67 4.33
C GLN A 362 16.84 -22.39 3.63
N GLU A 363 17.84 -21.69 4.18
CA GLU A 363 18.39 -20.47 3.61
C GLU A 363 19.07 -20.75 2.26
N LEU A 364 19.68 -21.93 2.10
CA LEU A 364 20.24 -22.36 0.83
C LEU A 364 19.14 -22.61 -0.23
N ARG A 365 17.99 -23.18 0.17
CA ARG A 365 16.83 -23.34 -0.71
C ARG A 365 16.26 -21.98 -1.12
N ASP A 366 16.10 -21.07 -0.17
CA ASP A 366 15.56 -19.73 -0.40
C ASP A 366 16.49 -18.90 -1.32
N ARG A 367 17.80 -18.93 -1.08
CA ARG A 367 18.80 -18.29 -1.95
C ARG A 367 18.78 -18.85 -3.37
N LYS A 368 18.61 -20.17 -3.54
CA LYS A 368 18.45 -20.80 -4.86
C LYS A 368 17.16 -20.35 -5.54
N GLN A 369 16.05 -20.23 -4.79
CA GLN A 369 14.77 -19.77 -5.30
C GLN A 369 14.84 -18.31 -5.77
N VAL A 370 15.39 -17.40 -4.95
CA VAL A 370 15.60 -15.99 -5.30
C VAL A 370 16.45 -15.87 -6.57
N LYS A 371 17.54 -16.65 -6.67
CA LYS A 371 18.40 -16.66 -7.87
C LYS A 371 17.64 -17.14 -9.12
N ARG A 372 16.76 -18.13 -9.00
CA ARG A 372 15.90 -18.59 -10.12
C ARG A 372 14.92 -17.50 -10.55
N GLN A 373 14.28 -16.83 -9.59
CA GLN A 373 13.33 -15.74 -9.85
C GLN A 373 14.00 -14.55 -10.56
N LEU A 374 15.18 -14.11 -10.08
CA LEU A 374 15.93 -13.02 -10.71
C LEU A 374 16.37 -13.36 -12.14
N ARG A 375 16.84 -14.59 -12.39
CA ARG A 375 17.19 -15.06 -13.74
C ARG A 375 15.98 -15.07 -14.68
N ALA A 376 14.81 -15.51 -14.20
CA ALA A 376 13.60 -15.51 -14.98
C ALA A 376 13.19 -14.07 -15.37
N ARG A 377 13.22 -13.14 -14.40
CA ARG A 377 12.93 -11.72 -14.62
C ARG A 377 13.92 -11.07 -15.59
N TYR A 378 15.22 -11.32 -15.43
CA TYR A 378 16.25 -10.85 -16.36
C TYR A 378 15.99 -11.35 -17.79
N LYS A 379 15.68 -12.64 -17.96
CA LYS A 379 15.36 -13.22 -19.28
C LYS A 379 14.12 -12.58 -19.92
N GLN A 380 13.06 -12.34 -19.13
CA GLN A 380 11.86 -11.65 -19.62
C GLN A 380 12.19 -10.24 -20.11
N LEU A 381 13.04 -9.54 -19.38
CA LEU A 381 13.40 -8.17 -19.68
C LEU A 381 14.31 -8.05 -20.91
N MET A 382 15.23 -9.01 -21.09
CA MET A 382 16.01 -9.12 -22.34
C MET A 382 15.11 -9.37 -23.56
N LYS A 383 14.11 -10.26 -23.43
CA LYS A 383 13.13 -10.49 -24.51
C LYS A 383 12.33 -9.22 -24.83
N ARG A 384 11.96 -8.44 -23.82
CA ARG A 384 11.30 -7.13 -24.02
C ARG A 384 12.20 -6.18 -24.82
N ILE A 385 13.48 -6.08 -24.48
CA ILE A 385 14.45 -5.25 -25.20
C ILE A 385 14.55 -5.68 -26.67
N GLU A 386 14.61 -6.98 -26.95
CA GLU A 386 14.64 -7.51 -28.31
C GLU A 386 13.39 -7.13 -29.11
N VAL A 387 12.20 -7.29 -28.52
CA VAL A 387 10.93 -6.93 -29.16
C VAL A 387 10.86 -5.43 -29.46
N LEU A 388 11.25 -4.57 -28.51
CA LEU A 388 11.25 -3.11 -28.71
C LEU A 388 12.20 -2.69 -29.85
N LYS A 389 13.39 -3.30 -29.93
CA LYS A 389 14.31 -3.06 -31.05
C LYS A 389 13.73 -3.51 -32.38
N ALA A 390 13.07 -4.67 -32.41
CA ALA A 390 12.44 -5.20 -33.62
C ALA A 390 11.31 -4.29 -34.11
N MET A 391 10.48 -3.75 -33.19
CA MET A 391 9.44 -2.77 -33.51
C MET A 391 10.03 -1.52 -34.16
N GLN A 392 11.07 -0.94 -33.54
CA GLN A 392 11.76 0.24 -34.07
C GLN A 392 12.28 0.01 -35.49
N VAL A 393 13.03 -1.08 -35.70
CA VAL A 393 13.59 -1.43 -37.02
C VAL A 393 12.48 -1.62 -38.06
N THR A 394 11.35 -2.21 -37.67
CA THR A 394 10.22 -2.43 -38.57
C THR A 394 9.59 -1.11 -39.02
N ILE A 395 9.30 -0.20 -38.08
CA ILE A 395 8.75 1.12 -38.39
C ILE A 395 9.71 1.92 -39.26
N ASP A 396 10.99 1.98 -38.90
CA ASP A 396 12.00 2.72 -39.65
C ASP A 396 12.12 2.21 -41.10
N ARG A 397 12.12 0.88 -41.28
CA ARG A 397 12.15 0.25 -42.60
C ARG A 397 10.90 0.56 -43.42
N GLN A 398 9.70 0.41 -42.84
CA GLN A 398 8.44 0.66 -43.53
C GLN A 398 8.32 2.13 -43.94
N TYR A 399 8.71 3.05 -43.06
CA TYR A 399 8.68 4.48 -43.35
C TYR A 399 9.70 4.87 -44.44
N ALA A 400 10.93 4.33 -44.39
CA ALA A 400 11.93 4.57 -45.43
C ALA A 400 11.44 4.07 -46.81
N SER A 401 10.93 2.83 -46.86
CA SER A 401 10.36 2.24 -48.08
C SER A 401 9.21 3.08 -48.64
N LEU A 402 8.29 3.54 -47.79
CA LEU A 402 7.18 4.41 -48.21
C LEU A 402 7.68 5.72 -48.79
N ARG A 403 8.73 6.32 -48.20
CA ARG A 403 9.32 7.56 -48.69
C ARG A 403 9.91 7.38 -50.08
N ASP A 404 10.60 6.28 -50.33
CA ASP A 404 11.18 5.96 -51.63
C ASP A 404 10.08 5.79 -52.70
N VAL A 405 9.05 4.99 -52.41
CA VAL A 405 7.89 4.80 -53.31
C VAL A 405 7.16 6.12 -53.58
N CYS A 406 7.05 7.01 -52.58
CA CYS A 406 6.49 8.35 -52.78
C CYS A 406 7.31 9.18 -53.78
N VAL A 407 8.64 9.12 -53.71
CA VAL A 407 9.52 9.85 -54.62
C VAL A 407 9.44 9.27 -56.04
N GLU A 408 9.48 7.94 -56.17
CA GLU A 408 9.35 7.26 -57.46
C GLU A 408 8.00 7.58 -58.14
N LYS A 409 6.90 7.55 -57.39
CA LYS A 409 5.58 7.90 -57.92
C LYS A 409 5.54 9.34 -58.45
N ARG A 410 6.17 10.29 -57.74
CA ARG A 410 6.25 11.69 -58.20
C ARG A 410 7.01 11.79 -59.52
N GLN A 411 8.19 11.19 -59.60
CA GLN A 411 9.02 11.18 -60.81
C GLN A 411 8.24 10.60 -61.99
N ARG A 412 7.53 9.49 -61.77
CA ARG A 412 6.72 8.86 -62.81
C ARG A 412 5.57 9.74 -63.30
N LEU A 413 4.92 10.48 -62.40
CA LEU A 413 3.87 11.43 -62.78
C LEU A 413 4.41 12.63 -63.55
N GLU A 414 5.62 13.11 -63.22
CA GLU A 414 6.32 14.18 -63.95
C GLU A 414 6.71 13.71 -65.36
N GLU A 415 7.22 12.48 -65.51
CA GLU A 415 7.49 11.86 -66.81
C GLU A 415 6.23 11.75 -67.68
N LEU A 416 5.12 11.28 -67.10
CA LEU A 416 3.84 11.18 -67.81
C LEU A 416 3.32 12.56 -68.23
N LEU A 417 3.46 13.58 -67.38
CA LEU A 417 3.11 14.94 -67.75
C LEU A 417 3.96 15.43 -68.94
N ALA A 418 5.27 15.22 -68.89
CA ALA A 418 6.16 15.61 -69.98
C ALA A 418 5.80 14.88 -71.29
N LEU A 419 5.49 13.59 -71.22
CA LEU A 419 5.04 12.80 -72.37
C LEU A 419 3.73 13.33 -72.97
N ASN A 420 2.74 13.65 -72.13
CA ASN A 420 1.46 14.20 -72.59
C ASN A 420 1.64 15.59 -73.24
N VAL A 421 2.55 16.42 -72.73
CA VAL A 421 2.88 17.72 -73.35
C VAL A 421 3.48 17.51 -74.74
N VAL A 422 4.44 16.60 -74.89
CA VAL A 422 5.02 16.29 -76.22
C VAL A 422 3.95 15.72 -77.15
N TYR A 423 3.05 14.88 -76.66
CA TYR A 423 1.95 14.34 -77.45
C TYR A 423 1.01 15.45 -77.96
N GLU A 424 0.58 16.37 -77.08
CA GLU A 424 -0.21 17.55 -77.46
C GLU A 424 0.53 18.39 -78.51
N GLU A 425 1.82 18.68 -78.32
CA GLU A 425 2.65 19.41 -79.30
C GLU A 425 2.72 18.69 -80.66
N THR A 426 2.88 17.37 -80.67
CA THR A 426 2.91 16.59 -81.92
C THR A 426 1.57 16.61 -82.66
N VAL A 427 0.46 16.51 -81.92
CA VAL A 427 -0.89 16.59 -82.51
C VAL A 427 -1.15 17.99 -83.08
N ASP A 428 -0.75 19.05 -82.37
CA ASP A 428 -0.87 20.43 -82.87
C ASP A 428 -0.05 20.66 -84.16
N LEU A 429 1.15 20.06 -84.24
CA LEU A 429 1.97 20.08 -85.45
C LEU A 429 1.34 19.28 -86.59
N GLU A 430 0.76 18.11 -86.33
CA GLU A 430 0.03 17.32 -87.34
C GLU A 430 -1.19 18.07 -87.88
N VAL A 431 -1.96 18.73 -87.01
CA VAL A 431 -3.09 19.60 -87.40
C VAL A 431 -2.60 20.78 -88.23
N SER A 432 -1.50 21.41 -87.83
CA SER A 432 -0.90 22.52 -88.58
C SER A 432 -0.45 22.06 -89.98
N LEU A 433 0.26 20.94 -90.07
CA LEU A 433 0.73 20.34 -91.33
C LEU A 433 -0.43 19.92 -92.25
N THR A 434 -1.49 19.34 -91.70
CA THR A 434 -2.70 19.00 -92.47
C THR A 434 -3.44 20.26 -92.93
N GLY A 435 -3.48 21.32 -92.12
CA GLY A 435 -3.92 22.66 -92.51
C GLY A 435 -3.09 23.25 -93.66
N PHE A 436 -1.78 23.03 -93.68
CA PHE A 436 -0.92 23.38 -94.81
C PHE A 436 -1.19 22.51 -96.06
N THR A 437 -1.62 21.25 -95.92
CA THR A 437 -2.01 20.44 -97.08
C THR A 437 -3.33 20.87 -97.74
N ASN A 438 -4.06 21.83 -97.18
CA ASN A 438 -5.05 22.65 -97.89
C ASN A 438 -4.38 23.69 -98.84
N TRP A 439 -3.18 23.38 -99.34
CA TRP A 439 -2.36 24.14 -100.30
C TRP A 439 -3.01 24.30 -101.67
N GLU A 440 -4.15 23.65 -101.94
CA GLU A 440 -4.87 23.83 -103.22
C GLU A 440 -5.37 25.26 -103.43
N ILE A 441 -5.47 26.08 -102.37
CA ILE A 441 -5.88 27.49 -102.46
C ILE A 441 -4.69 28.45 -102.67
N ILE A 442 -3.46 28.06 -102.32
CA ILE A 442 -2.24 28.89 -102.49
C ILE A 442 -1.45 28.50 -103.76
N LYS A 443 -1.80 27.37 -104.39
CA LYS A 443 -1.24 26.89 -105.67
C LYS A 443 -1.16 27.97 -106.77
N PRO A 444 -2.12 28.88 -106.99
CA PRO A 444 -2.04 29.81 -108.12
C PRO A 444 -1.01 30.93 -107.96
N HIS A 445 -0.52 31.24 -106.74
CA HIS A 445 0.30 32.43 -106.52
C HIS A 445 1.81 32.16 -106.38
N LEU A 446 2.23 30.92 -106.12
CA LEU A 446 3.65 30.52 -106.18
C LEU A 446 4.08 29.91 -107.53
N PHE A 447 3.13 29.55 -108.40
CA PHE A 447 3.41 28.89 -109.68
C PHE A 447 4.00 29.78 -110.78
N LEU A 448 4.19 31.09 -110.54
CA LEU A 448 4.75 32.01 -111.53
C LEU A 448 6.26 32.29 -111.36
N LYS A 449 6.95 31.64 -110.41
CA LYS A 449 8.39 31.89 -110.24
C LYS A 449 9.21 30.71 -109.71
N GLN A 450 8.95 29.48 -110.14
CA GLN A 450 9.94 28.39 -110.03
C GLN A 450 9.52 27.17 -110.86
N ASN A 451 9.75 27.24 -112.18
CA ASN A 451 10.10 26.02 -112.90
C ASN A 451 11.56 25.70 -112.56
N ASP A 452 11.77 24.48 -112.05
CA ASP A 452 12.98 23.64 -112.22
C ASP A 452 13.51 22.89 -110.99
N ILE A 453 12.88 22.89 -109.80
CA ILE A 453 13.46 22.15 -108.64
C ILE A 453 12.50 21.23 -107.85
N CYS A 454 11.18 21.29 -108.01
CA CYS A 454 10.27 20.62 -107.06
C CYS A 454 9.52 19.37 -107.58
N GLU A 455 10.19 18.44 -108.27
CA GLU A 455 9.58 17.13 -108.59
C GLU A 455 9.99 15.97 -107.66
N HIS A 456 10.86 16.19 -106.65
CA HIS A 456 11.37 15.09 -105.81
C HIS A 456 11.39 15.32 -104.29
N ILE A 457 10.56 16.23 -103.77
CA ILE A 457 10.40 16.34 -102.31
C ILE A 457 9.20 15.49 -101.89
N ASP A 458 9.45 14.20 -101.61
CA ASP A 458 8.49 13.32 -100.97
C ASP A 458 8.03 13.92 -99.63
N ARG A 459 6.75 13.69 -99.27
CA ARG A 459 6.16 14.12 -97.98
C ARG A 459 7.05 13.77 -96.78
N THR A 460 7.75 12.63 -96.85
CA THR A 460 8.72 12.16 -95.86
C THR A 460 9.95 13.06 -95.74
N MET A 461 10.45 13.64 -96.83
CA MET A 461 11.58 14.56 -96.81
C MET A 461 11.19 15.92 -96.22
N LEU A 462 9.98 16.40 -96.52
CA LEU A 462 9.43 17.63 -95.93
C LEU A 462 9.19 17.47 -94.42
N ILE A 463 8.66 16.33 -93.98
CA ILE A 463 8.54 15.99 -92.55
C ILE A 463 9.91 15.92 -91.89
N THR A 464 10.91 15.30 -92.53
CA THR A 464 12.28 15.19 -91.99
C THR A 464 12.99 16.53 -91.90
N ILE A 465 12.80 17.43 -92.87
CA ILE A 465 13.37 18.78 -92.86
C ILE A 465 12.69 19.64 -91.79
N VAL A 466 11.36 19.58 -91.66
CA VAL A 466 10.64 20.31 -90.61
C VAL A 466 10.99 19.76 -89.23
N PHE A 467 11.08 18.44 -89.06
CA PHE A 467 11.51 17.80 -87.81
C PHE A 467 12.95 18.22 -87.46
N ASN A 468 13.86 18.24 -88.43
CA ASN A 468 15.24 18.69 -88.20
C ASN A 468 15.38 20.21 -87.95
N CYS A 469 14.52 21.05 -88.53
CA CYS A 469 14.51 22.48 -88.24
C CYS A 469 13.92 22.78 -86.86
N VAL A 470 12.83 22.12 -86.46
CA VAL A 470 12.21 22.27 -85.13
C VAL A 470 13.09 21.69 -84.03
N VAL A 471 13.80 20.58 -84.29
CA VAL A 471 14.77 20.00 -83.35
C VAL A 471 16.03 20.87 -83.23
N LYS A 472 16.52 21.49 -84.32
CA LYS A 472 17.68 22.41 -84.27
C LYS A 472 17.41 23.74 -83.57
N GLU A 473 16.17 24.24 -83.55
CA GLU A 473 15.83 25.49 -82.86
C GLU A 473 15.60 25.32 -81.35
N ARG A 474 15.41 24.11 -80.83
CA ARG A 474 15.21 23.85 -79.37
C ARG A 474 16.49 23.45 -78.61
N GLU A 475 17.68 23.60 -79.20
CA GLU A 475 18.96 23.20 -78.58
C GLU A 475 19.73 24.30 -77.79
N PRO A 476 19.09 25.30 -77.14
CA PRO A 476 19.76 25.98 -76.02
C PRO A 476 18.87 26.17 -74.78
N LEU A 477 18.30 25.11 -74.20
CA LEU A 477 17.72 25.16 -72.82
C LEU A 477 18.00 23.88 -71.98
N ARG A 478 19.12 23.18 -72.24
CA ARG A 478 19.71 22.20 -71.33
C ARG A 478 21.09 22.65 -70.87
N GLN A 479 21.15 23.84 -70.26
CA GLN A 479 22.22 24.30 -69.38
C GLN A 479 21.76 25.59 -68.69
N ARG A 480 20.96 25.43 -67.62
CA ARG A 480 20.88 26.33 -66.47
C ARG A 480 20.15 25.63 -65.33
#